data_AF-A0A8B8DCQ7-F1
#
_entry.id   AF-A0A8B8DCQ7-F1
#
_cell.length_a   1.000
_cell.length_b   1.000
_cell.length_c   1.000
_cell.angle_alpha   90.00
_cell.angle_beta   90.00
_cell.angle_gamma   90.00
#
_symmetry.space_group_name_H-M   'P 1'
#
loop_
_entity.id
_entity.type
_entity.pdbx_description
1 polymer ?
#
loop_
_entity_poly.entity_id
_entity_poly.type
_entity_poly.pdbx_seq_one_letter_code
_entity_poly.pdbx_strand_id
1 'polypeptide(L)'
;MDAVSARFFLFRSVMAVMLSQIGVFLLVPALIAFATKFPKVFDNQETDCSIKVAFVCVLISASIETVLWCWTMLVVFVAVETDGFCHLRCYHIEVLLHFIAAGCSGVGTSIYSYKYDINVWYWIFAVGGGACAGMNSFIGCCCQNIKRKVKHGLDDLGLGEIDLKAFKKK
;
A
#
# COMPACT_ATOMS: atom_id res chain seq x y z
N MET A 1 20.25 4.43 -14.53
CA MET A 1 18.95 3.78 -14.84
C MET A 1 18.49 4.31 -16.19
N ASP A 2 18.03 3.47 -17.13
CA ASP A 2 17.60 4.00 -18.44
C ASP A 2 16.32 4.83 -18.28
N ALA A 3 16.14 5.88 -19.09
CA ALA A 3 15.04 6.84 -18.96
C ALA A 3 13.64 6.17 -18.98
N VAL A 4 13.49 5.05 -19.69
CA VAL A 4 12.26 4.24 -19.72
C VAL A 4 11.97 3.59 -18.36
N SER A 5 13.01 3.08 -17.70
CA SER A 5 12.89 2.49 -16.35
C SER A 5 12.54 3.54 -15.30
N ALA A 6 13.08 4.76 -15.41
CA ALA A 6 12.74 5.89 -14.53
C ALA A 6 11.27 6.32 -14.66
N ARG A 7 10.78 6.44 -15.89
CA ARG A 7 9.38 6.80 -16.16
C ARG A 7 8.39 5.75 -15.68
N PHE A 8 8.66 4.48 -15.95
CA PHE A 8 7.81 3.37 -15.49
C PHE A 8 7.76 3.29 -13.96
N PHE A 9 8.92 3.48 -13.32
CA PHE A 9 9.01 3.54 -11.86
C PHE A 9 8.21 4.70 -11.27
N LEU A 10 8.29 5.89 -11.86
CA LEU A 10 7.58 7.08 -11.40
C LEU A 10 6.07 6.90 -11.54
N PHE A 11 5.62 6.42 -12.71
CA PHE A 11 4.21 6.08 -12.98
C PHE A 11 3.63 5.14 -11.92
N ARG A 12 4.35 4.06 -11.60
CA ARG A 12 3.88 3.08 -10.62
C ARG A 12 3.85 3.60 -9.19
N SER A 13 4.80 4.47 -8.85
CA SER A 13 4.85 5.08 -7.52
C SER A 13 3.70 6.08 -7.35
N VAL A 14 3.41 6.88 -8.38
CA VAL A 14 2.23 7.76 -8.41
C VAL A 14 0.92 6.97 -8.33
N MET A 15 0.81 5.86 -9.06
CA MET A 15 -0.36 4.98 -8.96
C MET A 15 -0.53 4.36 -7.56
N ALA A 16 0.57 4.01 -6.88
CA ALA A 16 0.51 3.52 -5.49
C ALA A 16 -0.06 4.60 -4.55
N VAL A 17 0.43 5.83 -4.69
CA VAL A 17 -0.07 6.98 -3.91
C VAL A 17 -1.57 7.17 -4.14
N MET A 18 -2.03 7.17 -5.40
CA MET A 18 -3.44 7.38 -5.74
C MET A 18 -4.33 6.27 -5.17
N LEU A 19 -3.91 5.01 -5.26
CA LEU A 19 -4.67 3.86 -4.75
C LEU A 19 -4.74 3.85 -3.22
N SER A 20 -3.64 4.14 -2.53
CA SER A 20 -3.61 4.24 -1.06
C SER A 20 -4.42 5.45 -0.58
N GLN A 21 -4.36 6.58 -1.29
CA GLN A 21 -5.18 7.76 -0.99
C GLN A 21 -6.68 7.45 -1.05
N ILE A 22 -7.14 6.73 -2.09
CA ILE A 22 -8.55 6.29 -2.18
C ILE A 22 -8.92 5.44 -0.96
N GLY A 23 -8.03 4.54 -0.54
CA GLY A 23 -8.21 3.74 0.67
C GLY A 23 -8.41 4.59 1.92
N VAL A 24 -7.51 5.55 2.19
CA VAL A 24 -7.60 6.47 3.34
C VAL A 24 -8.89 7.29 3.31
N PHE A 25 -9.22 7.90 2.15
CA PHE A 25 -10.41 8.74 2.00
C PHE A 25 -11.73 7.99 2.24
N LEU A 26 -11.76 6.68 2.01
CA LEU A 26 -12.94 5.84 2.26
C LEU A 26 -12.99 5.29 3.70
N LEU A 27 -11.83 5.10 4.35
CA LEU A 27 -11.74 4.63 5.74
C LEU A 27 -12.05 5.72 6.77
N VAL A 28 -11.71 6.98 6.50
CA VAL A 28 -11.99 8.10 7.43
C VAL A 28 -13.49 8.30 7.68
N PRO A 29 -14.38 8.35 6.66
CA PRO A 29 -15.82 8.37 6.87
C PRO A 29 -16.35 7.15 7.64
N ALA A 30 -15.74 5.97 7.45
CA ALA A 30 -16.09 4.78 8.22
C ALA A 30 -15.81 4.98 9.70
N LEU A 31 -14.63 5.51 10.06
CA LEU A 31 -14.28 5.82 11.45
C LEU A 31 -15.24 6.85 12.07
N ILE A 32 -15.61 7.90 11.32
CA ILE A 32 -16.57 8.91 11.79
C ILE A 32 -17.95 8.26 12.03
N ALA A 33 -18.41 7.42 11.11
CA ALA A 33 -19.68 6.71 11.27
C ALA A 33 -19.68 5.78 12.50
N PHE A 34 -18.58 5.07 12.75
CA PHE A 34 -18.42 4.27 13.96
C PHE A 34 -18.44 5.13 15.23
N ALA A 35 -17.67 6.22 15.26
CA ALA A 35 -17.56 7.09 16.43
C ALA A 35 -18.87 7.82 16.75
N THR A 36 -19.65 8.19 15.73
CA THR A 36 -20.96 8.84 15.92
C THR A 36 -22.03 7.86 16.38
N LYS A 37 -22.03 6.63 15.86
CA LYS A 37 -23.00 5.60 16.26
C LYS A 37 -22.68 4.95 17.60
N PHE A 38 -21.39 4.82 17.93
CA PHE A 38 -20.88 4.23 19.17
C PHE A 38 -19.91 5.20 19.87
N PRO A 39 -20.41 6.30 20.44
CA PRO A 39 -19.56 7.32 21.07
C PRO A 39 -18.75 6.79 22.27
N LYS A 40 -19.22 5.72 22.91
CA LYS A 40 -18.50 5.00 23.97
C LYS A 40 -18.10 3.59 23.55
N VAL A 41 -17.50 3.43 22.35
CA VAL A 41 -17.19 2.12 21.77
C VAL A 41 -16.40 1.17 22.70
N PHE A 42 -15.59 1.71 23.62
CA PHE A 42 -14.80 0.92 24.57
C PHE A 42 -15.53 0.61 25.90
N ASP A 43 -16.73 1.12 26.12
CA ASP A 43 -17.53 0.80 27.30
C ASP A 43 -18.06 -0.65 27.21
N ASN A 44 -17.81 -1.43 28.26
CA ASN A 44 -18.20 -2.85 28.37
C ASN A 44 -19.70 -3.05 28.62
N GLN A 45 -20.42 -2.01 29.06
CA GLN A 45 -21.86 -2.10 29.29
C GLN A 45 -22.68 -1.72 28.05
N GLU A 46 -22.17 -0.80 27.23
CA GLU A 46 -22.90 -0.26 26.08
C GLU A 46 -22.54 -0.92 24.74
N THR A 47 -21.37 -1.57 24.64
CA THR A 47 -20.85 -2.06 23.35
C THR A 47 -20.30 -3.48 23.41
N ASP A 48 -20.83 -4.32 22.53
CA ASP A 48 -20.39 -5.71 22.36
C ASP A 48 -18.93 -5.81 21.88
N CYS A 49 -18.26 -6.89 22.30
CA CYS A 49 -16.87 -7.18 21.93
C CYS A 49 -16.65 -7.19 20.40
N SER A 50 -17.63 -7.68 19.63
CA SER A 50 -17.54 -7.70 18.17
C SER A 50 -17.39 -6.29 17.56
N ILE A 51 -18.03 -5.28 18.14
CA ILE A 51 -17.98 -3.90 17.64
C ILE A 51 -16.69 -3.20 18.04
N LYS A 52 -16.16 -3.52 19.21
CA LYS A 52 -14.80 -3.10 19.61
C LYS A 52 -13.76 -3.61 18.63
N VAL A 53 -13.83 -4.91 18.32
CA VAL A 53 -12.94 -5.52 17.33
C VAL A 53 -13.11 -4.86 15.96
N ALA A 54 -14.34 -4.66 15.49
CA ALA A 54 -14.60 -4.03 14.20
C ALA A 54 -14.02 -2.60 14.12
N PHE A 55 -14.24 -1.79 15.16
CA PHE A 55 -13.69 -0.44 15.24
C PHE A 55 -12.16 -0.44 15.25
N VAL A 56 -11.54 -1.28 16.09
CA VAL A 56 -10.07 -1.40 16.18
C VAL A 56 -9.48 -1.86 14.84
N CYS A 57 -10.11 -2.80 14.14
CA CYS A 57 -9.66 -3.24 12.83
C CYS A 57 -9.70 -2.09 11.79
N VAL A 58 -10.78 -1.31 11.74
CA VAL A 58 -10.88 -0.15 10.83
C VAL A 58 -9.85 0.93 11.22
N LEU A 59 -9.63 1.17 12.52
CA LEU A 59 -8.66 2.14 13.02
C LEU A 59 -7.22 1.76 12.68
N ILE A 60 -6.84 0.49 12.87
CA ILE A 60 -5.53 -0.04 12.50
C ILE A 60 -5.33 0.09 10.99
N SER A 61 -6.33 -0.29 10.19
CA SER A 61 -6.28 -0.19 8.74
C SER A 61 -6.04 1.26 8.27
N ALA A 62 -6.82 2.21 8.80
CA ALA A 62 -6.65 3.63 8.46
C ALA A 62 -5.27 4.17 8.88
N SER A 63 -4.77 3.74 10.04
CA SER A 63 -3.45 4.14 10.53
C SER A 63 -2.32 3.62 9.62
N ILE A 64 -2.39 2.35 9.24
CA ILE A 64 -1.40 1.72 8.35
C ILE A 64 -1.43 2.39 6.96
N GLU A 65 -2.60 2.55 6.35
CA GLU A 65 -2.72 3.20 5.03
C GLU A 65 -2.22 4.65 5.06
N THR A 66 -2.46 5.39 6.15
CA THR A 66 -1.93 6.76 6.30
C THR A 66 -0.40 6.77 6.36
N VAL A 67 0.20 5.86 7.13
CA VAL A 67 1.67 5.73 7.22
C VAL A 67 2.26 5.33 5.87
N LEU A 68 1.65 4.36 5.18
CA LEU A 68 2.09 3.91 3.85
C LEU A 68 1.97 5.02 2.80
N TRP A 69 0.89 5.79 2.84
CA TRP A 69 0.70 6.94 1.96
C TRP A 69 1.79 8.00 2.16
N CYS A 70 2.04 8.40 3.42
CA CYS A 70 3.13 9.33 3.77
C CYS A 70 4.51 8.80 3.34
N TRP A 71 4.78 7.52 3.61
CA TRP A 71 6.01 6.86 3.22
C TRP A 71 6.21 6.86 1.71
N THR A 72 5.18 6.48 0.96
CA THR A 72 5.22 6.41 -0.51
C THR A 72 5.44 7.81 -1.10
N MET A 73 4.79 8.84 -0.56
CA MET A 73 5.02 10.24 -0.94
C MET A 73 6.48 10.67 -0.71
N LEU A 74 7.05 10.33 0.44
CA LEU A 74 8.44 10.64 0.76
C LEU A 74 9.41 9.92 -0.20
N VAL A 75 9.15 8.65 -0.51
CA VAL A 75 9.94 7.88 -1.50
C VAL A 75 9.84 8.49 -2.90
N VAL A 76 8.66 8.96 -3.31
CA VAL A 76 8.48 9.65 -4.60
C VAL A 76 9.27 10.95 -4.62
N PHE A 77 9.16 11.76 -3.58
CA PHE A 77 9.87 13.04 -3.47
C PHE A 77 11.38 12.85 -3.55
N VAL A 78 11.94 11.93 -2.73
CA VAL A 78 13.37 11.61 -2.74
C VAL A 78 13.80 11.05 -4.11
N ALA A 79 12.97 10.23 -4.76
CA ALA A 79 13.29 9.71 -6.08
C ALA A 79 13.30 10.80 -7.17
N VAL A 80 12.45 11.82 -7.07
CA VAL A 80 12.47 12.99 -7.97
C VAL A 80 13.74 13.81 -7.75
N GLU A 81 14.06 14.15 -6.50
CA GLU A 81 15.25 14.94 -6.15
C GLU A 81 16.57 14.23 -6.49
N THR A 82 16.58 12.90 -6.48
CA THR A 82 17.78 12.09 -6.74
C THR A 82 17.82 11.49 -8.14
N ASP A 83 17.02 11.96 -9.10
CA ASP A 83 16.94 11.40 -10.47
C ASP A 83 16.77 9.86 -10.51
N GLY A 84 16.13 9.29 -9.47
CA GLY A 84 15.91 7.85 -9.33
C GLY A 84 17.15 7.04 -8.94
N PHE A 85 18.25 7.67 -8.51
CA PHE A 85 19.47 6.99 -8.04
C PHE A 85 19.34 6.44 -6.61
N CYS A 86 18.43 6.97 -5.79
CA CYS A 86 18.21 6.46 -4.45
C CYS A 86 17.32 5.20 -4.50
N HIS A 87 17.89 4.04 -4.15
CA HIS A 87 17.19 2.75 -4.07
C HIS A 87 16.73 2.40 -2.65
N LEU A 88 16.04 3.34 -1.99
CA LEU A 88 15.43 3.10 -0.68
C LEU A 88 14.05 2.46 -0.88
N ARG A 89 13.99 1.14 -1.12
CA ARG A 89 12.69 0.45 -1.25
C ARG A 89 12.65 -0.86 -0.48
N CYS A 90 11.90 -0.86 0.62
CA CYS A 90 11.50 -2.04 1.38
C CYS A 90 10.14 -2.55 0.90
N TYR A 91 9.99 -2.84 -0.40
CA TYR A 91 8.69 -3.25 -0.98
C TYR A 91 8.03 -4.44 -0.30
N HIS A 92 8.81 -5.35 0.28
CA HIS A 92 8.28 -6.49 1.03
C HIS A 92 7.44 -6.05 2.23
N ILE A 93 7.88 -5.00 2.92
CA ILE A 93 7.19 -4.43 4.09
C ILE A 93 5.94 -3.69 3.63
N GLU A 94 6.03 -2.90 2.55
CA GLU A 94 4.87 -2.19 1.98
C GLU A 94 3.76 -3.16 1.56
N VAL A 95 4.13 -4.25 0.87
CA VAL A 95 3.19 -5.32 0.49
C VAL A 95 2.49 -5.89 1.71
N LEU A 96 3.26 -6.31 2.72
CA LEU A 96 2.73 -6.90 3.94
C LEU A 96 1.75 -5.96 4.64
N LEU A 97 2.13 -4.69 4.79
CA LEU A 97 1.32 -3.69 5.47
C LEU A 97 0.02 -3.38 4.71
N HIS A 98 0.05 -3.28 3.37
CA HIS A 98 -1.18 -3.12 2.58
C HIS A 98 -2.13 -4.31 2.72
N PHE A 99 -1.62 -5.54 2.73
CA PHE A 99 -2.45 -6.73 2.95
C PHE A 99 -3.04 -6.79 4.36
N ILE A 100 -2.27 -6.43 5.38
CA ILE A 100 -2.77 -6.31 6.76
C ILE A 100 -3.87 -5.25 6.83
N ALA A 101 -3.64 -4.07 6.24
CA ALA A 101 -4.62 -3.00 6.25
C ALA A 101 -5.92 -3.39 5.54
N ALA A 102 -5.83 -3.98 4.34
CA ALA A 102 -6.99 -4.46 3.59
C ALA A 102 -7.73 -5.58 4.34
N GLY A 103 -7.00 -6.51 4.97
CA GLY A 103 -7.60 -7.57 5.78
C GLY A 103 -8.35 -7.01 6.99
N CYS A 104 -7.75 -6.09 7.73
CA CYS A 104 -8.38 -5.44 8.87
C CYS A 104 -9.63 -4.63 8.47
N SER A 105 -9.57 -3.84 7.39
CA SER A 105 -10.77 -3.12 6.94
C SER A 105 -11.87 -4.07 6.47
N GLY A 106 -11.53 -5.16 5.77
CA GLY A 106 -12.48 -6.17 5.33
C GLY A 106 -13.19 -6.85 6.50
N VAL A 107 -12.46 -7.27 7.52
CA VAL A 107 -13.03 -7.86 8.74
C VAL A 107 -13.92 -6.86 9.48
N GLY A 108 -13.41 -5.64 9.72
CA GLY A 108 -14.14 -4.63 10.49
C GLY A 108 -15.44 -4.17 9.81
N THR A 109 -15.40 -3.95 8.49
CA THR A 109 -16.59 -3.55 7.71
C THR A 109 -17.62 -4.68 7.61
N SER A 110 -17.16 -5.93 7.49
CA SER A 110 -18.04 -7.11 7.43
C SER A 110 -18.78 -7.35 8.74
N ILE A 111 -18.08 -7.26 9.89
CA ILE A 111 -18.72 -7.39 11.22
C ILE A 111 -19.76 -6.29 11.41
N TYR A 112 -19.44 -5.06 11.02
CA TYR A 112 -20.35 -3.93 11.17
C TYR A 112 -21.60 -4.06 10.29
N SER A 113 -21.41 -4.45 9.03
CA SER A 113 -22.51 -4.68 8.07
C SER A 113 -23.44 -5.78 8.54
N TYR A 114 -22.89 -6.94 8.91
CA TYR A 114 -23.67 -8.08 9.37
C TYR A 114 -24.51 -7.76 10.60
N LYS A 115 -23.95 -7.01 11.56
CA LYS A 115 -24.62 -6.77 12.83
C LYS A 115 -25.72 -5.71 12.77
N TYR A 116 -25.60 -4.74 11.86
CA TYR A 116 -26.52 -3.60 11.81
C TYR A 116 -27.30 -3.47 10.50
N ASP A 117 -27.14 -4.43 9.59
CA ASP A 117 -27.78 -4.44 8.27
C ASP A 117 -27.56 -3.11 7.50
N ILE A 118 -26.36 -2.55 7.66
CA ILE A 118 -25.99 -1.29 7.00
C ILE A 118 -25.33 -1.62 5.67
N ASN A 119 -25.75 -0.87 4.64
CA ASN A 119 -25.07 -0.86 3.35
C ASN A 119 -23.69 -0.20 3.51
N VAL A 120 -22.65 -1.05 3.56
CA VAL A 120 -21.23 -0.64 3.65
C VAL A 120 -20.50 -0.71 2.32
N TRP A 121 -21.21 -0.71 1.19
CA TRP A 121 -20.61 -0.94 -0.15
C TRP A 121 -19.45 0.01 -0.45
N TYR A 122 -19.56 1.27 -0.04
CA TYR A 122 -18.50 2.28 -0.18
C TYR A 122 -17.26 1.99 0.71
N TRP A 123 -17.41 1.26 1.81
CA TRP A 123 -16.28 0.81 2.64
C TRP A 123 -15.62 -0.46 2.11
N ILE A 124 -16.35 -1.29 1.35
CA ILE A 124 -15.78 -2.42 0.62
C ILE A 124 -14.83 -1.93 -0.49
N PHE A 125 -15.11 -0.77 -1.09
CA PHE A 125 -14.15 -0.13 -2.00
C PHE A 125 -12.83 0.26 -1.33
N ALA A 126 -12.82 0.52 -0.01
CA ALA A 126 -11.57 0.75 0.72
C ALA A 126 -10.71 -0.52 0.81
N VAL A 127 -11.36 -1.68 0.98
CA VAL A 127 -10.70 -3.01 0.93
C VAL A 127 -10.11 -3.25 -0.46
N GLY A 128 -10.89 -2.97 -1.50
CA GLY A 128 -10.43 -3.08 -2.90
C GLY A 128 -9.25 -2.16 -3.22
N GLY A 129 -9.30 -0.90 -2.75
CA GLY A 129 -8.22 0.07 -2.90
C GLY A 129 -6.92 -0.42 -2.25
N GLY A 130 -6.98 -0.85 -0.99
CA GLY A 130 -5.81 -1.39 -0.26
C GLY A 130 -5.25 -2.66 -0.90
N ALA A 131 -6.12 -3.58 -1.36
CA ALA A 131 -5.68 -4.79 -2.08
C ALA A 131 -4.98 -4.45 -3.41
N CYS A 132 -5.50 -3.49 -4.17
CA CYS A 132 -4.88 -3.00 -5.40
C CYS A 132 -3.53 -2.32 -5.14
N ALA A 133 -3.42 -1.52 -4.07
CA ALA A 133 -2.15 -0.92 -3.65
C ALA A 133 -1.12 -1.99 -3.24
N GLY A 134 -1.55 -3.03 -2.53
CA GLY A 134 -0.75 -4.20 -2.19
C GLY A 134 -0.26 -4.96 -3.42
N MET A 135 -1.13 -5.22 -4.40
CA MET A 135 -0.76 -5.85 -5.68
C MET A 135 0.23 -5.01 -6.48
N ASN A 136 0.06 -3.69 -6.53
CA ASN A 136 1.02 -2.81 -7.17
C ASN A 136 2.39 -2.88 -6.48
N SER A 137 2.42 -2.90 -5.15
CA SER A 137 3.67 -3.05 -4.39
C SER A 137 4.32 -4.42 -4.64
N PHE A 138 3.51 -5.48 -4.76
CA PHE A 138 3.98 -6.86 -4.98
C PHE A 138 4.65 -7.02 -6.35
N ILE A 139 4.01 -6.51 -7.40
CA ILE A 139 4.62 -6.53 -8.74
C ILE A 139 5.94 -5.74 -8.71
N GLY A 140 6.03 -4.64 -7.94
CA GLY A 140 7.26 -3.85 -7.78
C GLY A 140 8.38 -4.66 -7.12
N CYS A 141 8.03 -5.39 -6.07
CA CYS A 141 8.92 -6.33 -5.39
C CYS A 141 9.44 -7.42 -6.35
N CYS A 142 8.55 -8.08 -7.10
CA CYS A 142 8.91 -9.11 -8.08
C CYS A 142 9.86 -8.58 -9.16
N CYS A 143 9.57 -7.40 -9.73
CA CYS A 143 10.45 -6.78 -10.72
C CYS A 143 11.85 -6.48 -10.16
N GLN A 144 11.96 -6.02 -8.91
CA GLN A 144 13.26 -5.80 -8.27
C GLN A 144 14.02 -7.10 -8.04
N ASN A 145 13.34 -8.16 -7.60
CA ASN A 145 13.98 -9.44 -7.33
C ASN A 145 14.53 -10.06 -8.63
N ILE A 146 13.75 -10.01 -9.72
CA ILE A 146 14.21 -10.44 -11.05
C ILE A 146 15.44 -9.63 -11.48
N LYS A 147 15.40 -8.29 -11.34
CA LYS A 147 16.53 -7.43 -11.70
C LYS A 147 17.81 -7.76 -10.90
N ARG A 148 17.67 -8.05 -9.60
CA ARG A 148 18.82 -8.49 -8.76
C ARG A 148 19.38 -9.82 -9.22
N LYS A 149 18.52 -10.82 -9.50
CA LYS A 149 18.96 -12.14 -9.98
C LYS A 149 19.67 -12.06 -11.33
N VAL A 150 19.16 -11.26 -12.27
CA VAL A 150 19.81 -11.03 -13.56
C VAL A 150 21.17 -10.36 -13.39
N LYS A 151 21.26 -9.35 -12.51
CA LYS A 151 22.56 -8.71 -12.21
C LYS A 151 23.56 -9.70 -11.63
N HIS A 152 23.17 -10.48 -10.63
CA HIS A 152 24.05 -11.52 -10.06
C HIS A 152 24.50 -12.54 -11.10
N GLY A 153 23.60 -13.03 -11.96
CA GLY A 153 23.99 -13.95 -13.02
C GLY A 153 24.94 -13.34 -14.06
N LEU A 154 24.84 -12.03 -14.33
CA LEU A 154 25.79 -11.31 -15.20
C LEU A 154 27.13 -11.10 -14.50
N ASP A 155 27.13 -10.79 -13.21
CA ASP A 155 28.33 -10.65 -12.39
C ASP A 155 29.09 -12.00 -12.31
N ASP A 156 28.36 -13.12 -12.13
CA ASP A 156 28.91 -14.49 -12.11
C ASP A 156 29.53 -14.91 -13.46
N LEU A 157 29.02 -14.37 -14.57
CA LEU A 157 29.58 -14.57 -15.91
C LEU A 157 30.75 -13.62 -16.23
N GLY A 158 31.15 -12.75 -15.30
CA GLY A 158 32.19 -11.73 -15.53
C GLY A 158 31.75 -10.60 -16.48
N LEU A 159 30.44 -10.48 -16.74
CA LEU A 159 29.84 -9.51 -17.66
C LEU A 159 29.23 -8.29 -16.92
N GLY A 160 29.41 -8.22 -15.59
CA GLY A 160 28.81 -7.21 -14.70
C GLY A 160 29.16 -5.75 -15.02
N GLU A 161 30.30 -5.53 -15.69
CA GLU A 161 30.78 -4.22 -16.15
C GLU A 161 30.67 -4.00 -17.66
N ILE A 162 29.92 -4.83 -18.39
CA ILE A 162 29.60 -4.47 -19.78
C ILE A 162 28.69 -3.25 -19.75
N ASP A 163 29.30 -2.09 -19.91
CA ASP A 163 28.66 -0.80 -20.02
C ASP A 163 27.58 -0.91 -21.11
N LEU A 164 26.31 -0.95 -20.71
CA LEU A 164 25.16 -0.97 -21.63
C LEU A 164 25.16 0.27 -22.54
N LYS A 165 26.01 1.28 -22.29
CA LYS A 165 26.31 2.36 -23.24
C LYS A 165 27.04 1.86 -24.50
N ALA A 166 27.79 0.76 -24.44
CA ALA A 166 28.48 0.16 -25.59
C ALA A 166 27.51 -0.48 -26.61
N PHE A 167 26.26 -0.77 -26.21
CA PHE A 167 25.20 -1.20 -27.11
C PHE A 167 24.34 -0.06 -27.67
N LYS A 168 24.61 1.21 -27.32
CA LYS A 168 24.18 2.34 -28.16
C LYS A 168 25.06 2.41 -29.40
N LYS A 169 24.86 1.49 -30.33
CA LYS A 169 25.47 1.56 -31.66
C LYS A 169 24.38 1.86 -32.70
N LYS A 170 24.41 3.12 -33.14
CA LYS A 170 23.71 3.76 -34.27
C LYS A 170 22.21 4.00 -34.13
#